data_AF-A0A9W4TRS1-F1
#
_entry.id   AF-A0A9W4TRS1-F1
#
_cell.length_a   1.000
_cell.length_b   1.000
_cell.length_c   1.000
_cell.angle_alpha   90.00
_cell.angle_beta   90.00
_cell.angle_gamma   90.00
#
_symmetry.space_group_name_H-M   'P 1'
#
loop_
_entity.id
_entity.type
_entity.pdbx_description
1 polymer ?
#
loop_
_entity_poly.entity_id
_entity_poly.type
_entity_poly.pdbx_seq_one_letter_code
_entity_poly.pdbx_strand_id
1 'polypeptide(L)'
;MYVFTQTLSINNKVLILEFETNKLDLNLLINAIWAFIDHLLSNPNLEITLDEYLKIFKYNSYFTTSNINSIDGISNLSQTLHDKFLKVQDLLIGGTDYNFNFSIDEFIKCTREIFNIENLNVIILGNQEKLNHDGFLKDPYYNFEYKIYDLDLCFQNYNFPKFYILESNPYVKISHSELNKLINESMNVKSGPIKLNENIEPKLLDYSNNYEIWKIKTNTSFLIQTSFQINLSISNTVENFILIELLTSLLGEILISKFYNCELVTYSWCLNSNYVNLPSISVYISGPNIGFEFFLSNFINEIKRILVEITDYLTYKKFVQIKNKLILNYKNLQNEGEVEEDDDNSMKQIIAASILLLEDGIFSLEERFETLEIIEKNDVVTLVDKILNEYHCVIVLVFGNVLNTDVFKIDKIVNYLTNHQRINLKEMSKPINQSSLYLTQNYFSTILNSNLKDPNDVHYYYIQICQRSNEKLRYKTNKVESKMIEVKKKEEIYQESSVVEIRNNDNLLNNFYDNDDDDDDDDVNNNDDIYDY
;
A
#
# COMPACT_ATOMS: atom_id res chain seq x y z
N MET A 1 12.66 -7.25 -3.32
CA MET A 1 12.75 -7.98 -4.60
C MET A 1 11.35 -8.07 -5.16
N TYR A 2 11.16 -7.64 -6.39
CA TYR A 2 9.88 -7.75 -7.10
C TYR A 2 10.09 -8.55 -8.38
N VAL A 3 9.14 -9.42 -8.71
CA VAL A 3 9.18 -10.26 -9.90
C VAL A 3 7.87 -10.10 -10.63
N PHE A 4 7.92 -9.64 -11.87
CA PHE A 4 6.72 -9.43 -12.68
C PHE A 4 7.02 -9.57 -14.17
N THR A 5 5.97 -9.71 -14.97
CA THR A 5 6.09 -9.71 -16.44
C THR A 5 5.55 -8.39 -16.99
N GLN A 6 6.28 -7.80 -17.92
CA GLN A 6 5.86 -6.59 -18.62
C GLN A 6 5.62 -6.90 -20.09
N THR A 7 4.44 -6.53 -20.59
CA THR A 7 4.10 -6.68 -22.01
C THR A 7 4.57 -5.43 -22.75
N LEU A 8 5.55 -5.58 -23.64
CA LEU A 8 6.07 -4.48 -24.47
C LEU A 8 5.28 -4.36 -25.78
N SER A 9 4.82 -5.49 -26.32
CA SER A 9 3.96 -5.56 -27.49
C SER A 9 3.17 -6.87 -27.48
N ILE A 10 2.26 -7.06 -28.45
CA ILE A 10 1.45 -8.30 -28.59
C ILE A 10 2.31 -9.57 -28.56
N ASN A 11 3.53 -9.52 -29.11
CA ASN A 11 4.39 -10.69 -29.24
C ASN A 11 5.56 -10.73 -28.24
N ASN A 12 5.85 -9.60 -27.57
CA ASN A 12 7.04 -9.48 -26.72
C ASN A 12 6.62 -9.19 -25.28
N LYS A 13 6.97 -10.12 -24.41
CA LYS A 13 6.87 -9.99 -22.96
C LYS A 13 8.27 -10.17 -22.36
N VAL A 14 8.57 -9.42 -21.31
CA VAL A 14 9.83 -9.52 -20.57
C VAL A 14 9.53 -9.93 -19.13
N LEU A 15 10.37 -10.79 -18.57
CA LEU A 15 10.38 -11.10 -17.14
C LEU A 15 11.37 -10.17 -16.45
N ILE A 16 10.91 -9.41 -15.47
CA ILE A 16 11.72 -8.44 -14.73
C ILE A 16 11.92 -8.95 -13.30
N LEU A 17 13.19 -8.93 -12.87
CA LEU A 17 13.61 -9.22 -11.50
C LEU A 17 14.22 -7.94 -10.92
N GLU A 18 13.49 -7.26 -10.06
CA GLU A 18 13.89 -5.99 -9.48
C GLU A 18 14.43 -6.18 -8.06
N PHE A 19 15.60 -5.59 -7.79
CA PHE A 19 16.30 -5.68 -6.51
C PHE A 19 16.72 -4.29 -6.03
N GLU A 20 16.35 -3.96 -4.80
CA GLU A 20 16.85 -2.78 -4.10
C GLU A 20 18.03 -3.20 -3.21
N THR A 21 19.18 -2.53 -3.34
CA THR A 21 20.37 -2.85 -2.55
C THR A 21 21.26 -1.65 -2.25
N ASN A 22 21.76 -1.59 -1.02
CA ASN A 22 22.74 -0.59 -0.58
C ASN A 22 24.17 -0.93 -1.02
N LYS A 23 24.44 -2.20 -1.37
CA LYS A 23 25.75 -2.70 -1.83
C LYS A 23 25.53 -3.74 -2.93
N LEU A 24 25.95 -3.42 -4.16
CA LEU A 24 25.79 -4.30 -5.30
C LEU A 24 27.06 -5.12 -5.53
N ASP A 25 26.95 -6.43 -5.37
CA ASP A 25 27.85 -7.40 -6.00
C ASP A 25 27.04 -8.11 -7.08
N LEU A 26 27.17 -7.62 -8.31
CA LEU A 26 26.35 -8.07 -9.44
C LEU A 26 26.60 -9.54 -9.77
N ASN A 27 27.87 -9.98 -9.71
CA ASN A 27 28.24 -11.37 -9.96
C ASN A 27 27.63 -12.30 -8.91
N LEU A 28 27.71 -11.94 -7.62
CA LEU A 28 27.08 -12.74 -6.57
C LEU A 28 25.56 -12.85 -6.75
N LEU A 29 24.90 -11.73 -7.08
CA LEU A 29 23.45 -11.69 -7.29
C LEU A 29 23.00 -12.58 -8.45
N ILE A 30 23.64 -12.44 -9.62
CA ILE A 30 23.34 -13.25 -10.81
C ILE A 30 23.61 -14.73 -10.50
N ASN A 31 24.76 -15.07 -9.91
CA ASN A 31 25.05 -16.45 -9.54
C ASN A 31 24.01 -17.03 -8.56
N ALA A 32 23.49 -16.23 -7.63
CA ALA A 32 22.45 -16.66 -6.70
C ALA A 32 21.11 -16.96 -7.41
N ILE A 33 20.72 -16.13 -8.38
CA ILE A 33 19.51 -16.34 -9.20
C ILE A 33 19.64 -17.64 -9.99
N TRP A 34 20.76 -17.85 -10.70
CA TRP A 34 20.96 -19.08 -11.47
C TRP A 34 21.04 -20.32 -10.58
N ALA A 35 21.73 -20.24 -9.44
CA ALA A 35 21.76 -21.34 -8.48
C ALA A 35 20.37 -21.68 -7.92
N PHE A 36 19.51 -20.68 -7.71
CA PHE A 36 18.13 -20.89 -7.32
C PHE A 36 17.33 -21.60 -8.42
N ILE A 37 17.47 -21.16 -9.68
CA ILE A 37 16.78 -21.79 -10.82
C ILE A 37 17.25 -23.22 -11.02
N ASP A 38 18.55 -23.50 -10.96
CA ASP A 38 19.08 -24.86 -11.04
C ASP A 38 18.59 -25.75 -9.89
N HIS A 39 18.50 -25.20 -8.67
CA HIS A 39 17.93 -25.92 -7.54
C HIS A 39 16.44 -26.21 -7.73
N LEU A 40 15.67 -25.26 -8.28
CA LEU A 40 14.26 -25.43 -8.60
C LEU A 40 14.06 -26.54 -9.65
N LEU A 41 14.80 -26.48 -10.75
CA LEU A 41 14.68 -27.44 -11.86
C LEU A 41 15.19 -28.84 -11.52
N SER A 42 16.09 -28.95 -10.55
CA SER A 42 16.61 -30.23 -10.04
C SER A 42 15.80 -30.78 -8.85
N ASN A 43 14.75 -30.08 -8.41
CA ASN A 43 13.94 -30.50 -7.28
C ASN A 43 13.14 -31.77 -7.64
N PRO A 44 13.30 -32.90 -6.90
CA PRO A 44 12.52 -34.12 -7.15
C PRO A 44 11.00 -33.92 -6.96
N ASN A 45 10.60 -32.90 -6.18
CA ASN A 45 9.21 -32.57 -5.88
C ASN A 45 8.69 -31.39 -6.72
N LEU A 46 9.29 -31.14 -7.90
CA LEU A 46 8.89 -30.03 -8.77
C LEU A 46 7.40 -30.10 -9.17
N GLU A 47 6.88 -31.30 -9.44
CA GLU A 47 5.45 -31.50 -9.77
C GLU A 47 4.54 -31.04 -8.62
N ILE A 48 4.84 -31.45 -7.39
CA ILE A 48 4.09 -31.09 -6.18
C ILE A 48 4.16 -29.57 -5.97
N THR A 49 5.34 -28.99 -6.18
CA THR A 49 5.55 -27.54 -6.07
C THR A 49 4.68 -26.78 -7.06
N LEU A 50 4.68 -27.17 -8.34
CA LEU A 50 3.88 -26.52 -9.37
C LEU A 50 2.37 -26.70 -9.13
N ASP A 51 1.95 -27.88 -8.68
CA ASP A 51 0.55 -28.13 -8.30
C ASP A 51 0.08 -27.23 -7.14
N GLU A 52 0.95 -27.00 -6.14
CA GLU A 52 0.65 -26.06 -5.05
C GLU A 52 0.56 -24.61 -5.55
N TYR A 53 1.43 -24.16 -6.47
CA TYR A 53 1.31 -22.82 -7.05
C TYR A 53 0.01 -22.64 -7.84
N LEU A 54 -0.42 -23.65 -8.60
CA LEU A 54 -1.73 -23.62 -9.26
C LEU A 54 -2.88 -23.56 -8.26
N LYS A 55 -2.76 -24.29 -7.15
CA LYS A 55 -3.73 -24.24 -6.05
C LYS A 55 -3.85 -22.82 -5.48
N ILE A 56 -2.71 -22.17 -5.23
CA ILE A 56 -2.63 -20.78 -4.75
C ILE A 56 -3.29 -19.84 -5.75
N PHE A 57 -2.98 -19.98 -7.05
CA PHE A 57 -3.59 -19.18 -8.10
C PHE A 57 -5.12 -19.30 -8.10
N LYS A 58 -5.64 -20.53 -8.14
CA LYS A 58 -7.10 -20.78 -8.08
C LYS A 58 -7.73 -20.24 -6.81
N TYR A 59 -7.03 -20.34 -5.69
CA TYR A 59 -7.49 -19.85 -4.39
C TYR A 59 -7.63 -18.33 -4.44
N ASN A 60 -6.61 -17.64 -4.96
CA ASN A 60 -6.66 -16.20 -5.17
C ASN A 60 -7.79 -15.82 -6.12
N SER A 61 -7.91 -16.44 -7.28
CA SER A 61 -8.99 -16.16 -8.24
C SER A 61 -10.39 -16.27 -7.62
N TYR A 62 -10.60 -17.22 -6.72
CA TYR A 62 -11.89 -17.41 -6.07
C TYR A 62 -12.18 -16.38 -4.97
N PHE A 63 -11.18 -16.03 -4.15
CA PHE A 63 -11.36 -15.17 -2.98
C PHE A 63 -11.07 -13.68 -3.21
N THR A 64 -10.44 -13.32 -4.33
CA THR A 64 -10.13 -11.92 -4.63
C THR A 64 -11.41 -11.10 -4.81
N THR A 65 -11.48 -9.95 -4.14
CA THR A 65 -12.59 -9.01 -4.31
C THR A 65 -12.51 -8.36 -5.68
N SER A 66 -13.60 -8.43 -6.44
CA SER A 66 -13.63 -7.86 -7.76
C SER A 66 -13.72 -6.32 -7.70
N ASN A 67 -12.70 -5.64 -8.24
CA ASN A 67 -12.71 -4.19 -8.44
C ASN A 67 -13.59 -3.77 -9.65
N ILE A 68 -14.57 -4.59 -10.05
CA ILE A 68 -15.40 -4.36 -11.26
C ILE A 68 -16.14 -3.02 -11.21
N ASN A 69 -16.34 -2.47 -10.01
CA ASN A 69 -16.99 -1.18 -9.82
C ASN A 69 -16.03 0.03 -9.91
N SER A 70 -14.71 -0.18 -10.00
CA SER A 70 -13.75 0.88 -10.27
C SER A 70 -13.48 1.01 -11.77
N ILE A 71 -13.15 2.23 -12.21
CA ILE A 71 -12.74 2.49 -13.59
C ILE A 71 -11.53 1.61 -13.96
N ASP A 72 -10.59 1.44 -13.03
CA ASP A 72 -9.42 0.58 -13.21
C ASP A 72 -9.78 -0.88 -13.41
N GLY A 73 -10.77 -1.41 -12.67
CA GLY A 73 -11.22 -2.79 -12.83
C GLY A 73 -11.83 -3.04 -14.21
N ILE A 74 -12.62 -2.08 -14.71
CA ILE A 74 -13.19 -2.14 -16.07
C ILE A 74 -12.09 -2.02 -17.12
N SER A 75 -11.15 -1.08 -16.93
CA SER A 75 -10.00 -0.89 -17.83
C SER A 75 -9.15 -2.15 -17.93
N ASN A 76 -8.82 -2.78 -16.79
CA ASN A 76 -8.07 -4.02 -16.73
C ASN A 76 -8.80 -5.15 -17.47
N LEU A 77 -10.10 -5.34 -17.24
CA LEU A 77 -10.90 -6.33 -17.96
C LEU A 77 -10.94 -6.07 -19.46
N SER A 78 -11.03 -4.80 -19.87
CA SER A 78 -10.97 -4.39 -21.27
C SER A 78 -9.62 -4.74 -21.90
N GLN A 79 -8.52 -4.51 -21.19
CA GLN A 79 -7.19 -4.89 -21.65
C GLN A 79 -7.05 -6.41 -21.78
N THR A 80 -7.54 -7.17 -20.81
CA THR A 80 -7.48 -8.64 -20.82
C THR A 80 -8.31 -9.25 -21.96
N LEU A 81 -9.41 -8.60 -22.38
CA LEU A 81 -10.20 -9.03 -23.55
C LEU A 81 -9.43 -9.00 -24.87
N HIS A 82 -8.34 -8.25 -24.97
CA HIS A 82 -7.48 -8.23 -26.15
C HIS A 82 -6.54 -9.45 -26.26
N ASP A 83 -6.43 -10.26 -25.20
CA ASP A 83 -5.66 -11.49 -25.23
C ASP A 83 -6.38 -12.59 -26.02
N LYS A 84 -5.82 -12.95 -27.19
CA LYS A 84 -6.40 -13.94 -28.11
C LYS A 84 -6.46 -15.36 -27.52
N PHE A 85 -5.66 -15.65 -26.50
CA PHE A 85 -5.60 -16.98 -25.90
C PHE A 85 -6.64 -17.19 -24.80
N LEU A 86 -7.31 -16.11 -24.37
CA LEU A 86 -8.30 -16.18 -23.30
C LEU A 86 -9.72 -16.35 -23.84
N LYS A 87 -10.47 -17.31 -23.30
CA LYS A 87 -11.91 -17.41 -23.55
C LYS A 87 -12.64 -16.39 -22.67
N VAL A 88 -13.65 -15.72 -23.22
CA VAL A 88 -14.46 -14.70 -22.51
C VAL A 88 -15.02 -15.22 -21.18
N GLN A 89 -15.38 -16.50 -21.10
CA GLN A 89 -15.88 -17.15 -19.88
C GLN A 89 -14.84 -17.22 -18.74
N ASP A 90 -13.55 -17.18 -19.07
CA ASP A 90 -12.43 -17.28 -18.12
C ASP A 90 -11.91 -15.88 -17.71
N LEU A 91 -12.50 -14.81 -18.23
CA LEU A 91 -12.10 -13.42 -18.00
C LEU A 91 -12.10 -13.04 -16.51
N LEU A 92 -13.12 -13.48 -15.78
CA LEU A 92 -13.30 -13.15 -14.36
C LEU A 92 -12.48 -14.05 -13.41
N ILE A 93 -11.86 -15.11 -13.92
CA ILE A 93 -11.08 -16.08 -13.13
C ILE A 93 -9.59 -15.75 -13.22
N GLY A 94 -9.21 -14.72 -13.98
CA GLY A 94 -7.86 -14.18 -14.01
C GLY A 94 -6.98 -14.71 -15.15
N GLY A 95 -7.56 -15.14 -16.28
CA GLY A 95 -6.76 -15.44 -17.48
C GLY A 95 -6.56 -16.92 -17.78
N THR A 96 -5.63 -17.21 -18.70
CA THR A 96 -5.33 -18.53 -19.29
C THR A 96 -4.83 -19.57 -18.28
N ASP A 97 -4.46 -19.12 -17.08
CA ASP A 97 -3.75 -19.92 -16.08
C ASP A 97 -4.69 -20.86 -15.29
N TYR A 98 -6.00 -20.61 -15.31
CA TYR A 98 -7.01 -21.43 -14.61
C TYR A 98 -7.10 -22.88 -15.13
N ASN A 99 -6.93 -23.06 -16.44
CA ASN A 99 -7.03 -24.35 -17.13
C ASN A 99 -5.67 -24.90 -17.57
N PHE A 100 -4.58 -24.43 -16.97
CA PHE A 100 -3.24 -24.77 -17.39
C PHE A 100 -2.89 -26.21 -16.99
N ASN A 101 -3.01 -27.15 -17.93
CA ASN A 101 -2.38 -28.46 -17.83
C ASN A 101 -0.90 -28.31 -18.20
N PHE A 102 -0.05 -28.04 -17.23
CA PHE A 102 1.38 -27.95 -17.47
C PHE A 102 1.99 -29.34 -17.68
N SER A 103 2.89 -29.45 -18.65
CA SER A 103 3.87 -30.53 -18.70
C SER A 103 5.11 -30.10 -17.92
N ILE A 104 5.61 -30.95 -17.02
CA ILE A 104 6.86 -30.68 -16.28
C ILE A 104 8.02 -30.46 -17.26
N ASP A 105 8.09 -31.25 -18.33
CA ASP A 105 9.14 -31.14 -19.34
C ASP A 105 9.07 -29.80 -20.08
N GLU A 106 7.85 -29.31 -20.35
CA GLU A 106 7.63 -28.01 -20.97
C GLU A 106 8.03 -26.87 -20.04
N PHE A 107 7.66 -26.95 -18.75
CA PHE A 107 8.07 -25.98 -17.74
C PHE A 107 9.60 -25.90 -17.62
N ILE A 108 10.28 -27.06 -17.55
CA ILE A 108 11.74 -27.11 -17.50
C ILE A 108 12.35 -26.49 -18.75
N LYS A 109 11.81 -26.82 -19.92
CA LYS A 109 12.29 -26.29 -21.20
C LYS A 109 12.14 -24.77 -21.27
N CYS A 110 10.94 -24.24 -21.01
CA CYS A 110 10.67 -22.80 -21.06
C CYS A 110 11.48 -22.04 -20.01
N THR A 111 11.65 -22.58 -18.80
CA THR A 111 12.46 -21.94 -17.76
C THR A 111 13.91 -21.83 -18.20
N ARG A 112 14.49 -22.87 -18.82
CA ARG A 112 15.85 -22.82 -19.36
C ARG A 112 16.01 -21.84 -20.52
N GLU A 113 15.00 -21.71 -21.36
CA GLU A 113 15.00 -20.74 -22.47
C GLU A 113 14.94 -19.29 -21.95
N ILE A 114 14.11 -19.03 -20.94
CA ILE A 114 13.97 -17.71 -20.31
C ILE A 114 15.25 -17.35 -19.54
N PHE A 115 15.78 -18.28 -18.73
CA PHE A 115 16.98 -18.08 -17.91
C PHE A 115 18.28 -18.45 -18.66
N ASN A 116 18.32 -18.25 -19.98
CA ASN A 116 19.58 -18.25 -20.72
C ASN A 116 20.33 -16.95 -20.42
N ILE A 117 21.60 -17.07 -20.04
CA ILE A 117 22.45 -15.91 -19.72
C ILE A 117 22.63 -14.97 -20.91
N GLU A 118 22.58 -15.49 -22.14
CA GLU A 118 22.66 -14.70 -23.37
C GLU A 118 21.47 -13.75 -23.54
N ASN A 119 20.34 -14.02 -22.86
CA ASN A 119 19.14 -13.19 -22.89
C ASN A 119 19.09 -12.18 -21.72
N LEU A 120 20.06 -12.20 -20.82
CA LEU A 120 20.08 -11.34 -19.63
C LEU A 120 20.42 -9.89 -20.00
N ASN A 121 19.57 -8.96 -19.57
CA ASN A 121 19.87 -7.55 -19.54
C ASN A 121 19.83 -7.06 -18.09
N VAL A 122 20.82 -6.27 -17.69
CA VAL A 122 20.92 -5.72 -16.33
C VAL A 122 20.82 -4.20 -16.42
N ILE A 123 19.89 -3.63 -15.65
CA ILE A 123 19.75 -2.19 -15.48
C ILE A 123 20.12 -1.89 -14.03
N ILE A 124 21.08 -0.98 -13.84
CA ILE A 124 21.49 -0.50 -12.52
C ILE A 124 21.09 0.98 -12.43
N LEU A 125 20.15 1.27 -11.53
CA LEU A 125 19.76 2.63 -11.19
C LEU A 125 20.51 3.05 -9.93
N GLY A 126 21.15 4.22 -9.95
CA GLY A 126 21.89 4.73 -8.79
C GLY A 126 22.58 6.07 -9.04
N ASN A 127 22.97 6.73 -7.95
CA ASN A 127 23.54 8.08 -8.01
C ASN A 127 24.91 8.12 -8.69
N GLN A 128 25.13 9.21 -9.44
CA GLN A 128 26.28 9.45 -10.30
C GLN A 128 27.62 9.45 -9.56
N GLU A 129 27.66 9.78 -8.26
CA GLU A 129 28.89 10.04 -7.50
C GLU A 129 29.88 8.84 -7.42
N LYS A 130 29.42 7.62 -7.75
CA LYS A 130 30.25 6.41 -7.75
C LYS A 130 30.69 5.95 -9.14
N LEU A 131 30.25 6.61 -10.22
CA LEU A 131 30.53 6.22 -11.59
C LEU A 131 31.30 7.34 -12.30
N ASN A 132 32.48 7.04 -12.84
CA ASN A 132 33.30 8.01 -13.59
C ASN A 132 32.43 8.81 -14.60
N HIS A 133 32.48 10.14 -14.54
CA HIS A 133 31.59 11.03 -15.30
C HIS A 133 31.81 11.05 -16.83
N ASP A 134 32.88 10.48 -17.35
CA ASP A 134 33.19 10.56 -18.78
C ASP A 134 32.40 9.55 -19.63
N GLY A 135 31.66 10.02 -20.63
CA GLY A 135 31.02 9.17 -21.65
C GLY A 135 29.59 8.71 -21.38
N PHE A 136 28.83 9.44 -20.55
CA PHE A 136 27.38 9.23 -20.42
C PHE A 136 26.65 9.72 -21.68
N LEU A 137 25.66 8.94 -22.12
CA LEU A 137 24.69 9.31 -23.15
C LEU A 137 23.46 9.94 -22.50
N LYS A 138 22.71 10.74 -23.25
CA LYS A 138 21.43 11.30 -22.81
C LYS A 138 20.29 10.71 -23.61
N ASP A 139 19.26 10.28 -22.92
CA ASP A 139 18.01 9.89 -23.56
C ASP A 139 17.37 11.11 -24.24
N PRO A 140 16.91 11.02 -25.50
CA PRO A 140 16.40 12.17 -26.24
C PRO A 140 15.02 12.66 -25.79
N TYR A 141 14.27 11.88 -25.01
CA TYR A 141 12.89 12.22 -24.61
C TYR A 141 12.81 12.67 -23.16
N TYR A 142 13.51 11.96 -22.28
CA TYR A 142 13.49 12.16 -20.83
C TYR A 142 14.79 12.75 -20.29
N ASN A 143 15.82 12.93 -21.13
CA ASN A 143 17.11 13.53 -20.78
C ASN A 143 17.87 12.88 -19.62
N PHE A 144 17.48 11.68 -19.17
CA PHE A 144 18.27 10.95 -18.18
C PHE A 144 19.61 10.52 -18.77
N GLU A 145 20.64 10.50 -17.92
CA GLU A 145 22.00 10.12 -18.30
C GLU A 145 22.22 8.63 -18.07
N TYR A 146 22.78 7.93 -19.06
CA TYR A 146 23.02 6.49 -18.97
C TYR A 146 24.33 6.07 -19.67
N LYS A 147 24.79 4.85 -19.35
CA LYS A 147 25.92 4.20 -20.03
C LYS A 147 25.58 2.75 -20.34
N ILE A 148 26.11 2.29 -21.46
CA ILE A 148 26.01 0.90 -21.89
C ILE A 148 27.37 0.25 -21.69
N TYR A 149 27.38 -0.89 -21.01
CA TYR A 149 28.56 -1.70 -20.78
C TYR A 149 28.28 -3.12 -21.26
N ASP A 150 29.32 -3.78 -21.80
CA ASP A 150 29.28 -5.21 -22.00
C ASP A 150 29.33 -5.90 -20.64
N LEU A 151 28.42 -6.85 -20.42
CA LEU A 151 28.33 -7.58 -19.16
C LEU A 151 29.37 -8.71 -19.14
N ASP A 152 30.49 -8.48 -18.44
CA ASP A 152 31.52 -9.50 -18.21
C ASP A 152 31.20 -10.29 -16.93
N LEU A 153 30.66 -11.50 -17.09
CA LEU A 153 30.27 -12.37 -15.98
C LEU A 153 31.34 -13.40 -15.67
N CYS A 154 31.84 -13.37 -14.45
CA CYS A 154 32.64 -14.44 -13.88
C CYS A 154 31.74 -15.37 -13.05
N PHE A 155 31.32 -16.50 -13.62
CA PHE A 155 30.69 -17.59 -12.87
C PHE A 155 31.73 -18.20 -11.93
N GLN A 156 31.78 -17.73 -10.69
CA GLN A 156 32.55 -18.37 -9.63
C GLN A 156 31.69 -19.46 -8.98
N ASN A 157 32.32 -20.54 -8.54
CA ASN A 157 31.67 -21.56 -7.72
C ASN A 157 31.39 -20.99 -6.32
N TYR A 158 30.35 -20.17 -6.20
CA TYR A 158 29.80 -19.77 -4.93
C TYR A 158 29.01 -20.94 -4.32
N ASN A 159 29.32 -21.26 -3.06
CA ASN A 159 28.50 -22.20 -2.30
C ASN A 159 27.30 -21.46 -1.72
N PHE A 160 26.15 -21.56 -2.39
CA PHE A 160 24.89 -21.05 -1.87
C PHE A 160 24.26 -22.05 -0.89
N PRO A 161 23.58 -21.57 0.17
CA PRO A 161 22.75 -22.43 1.00
C PRO A 161 21.61 -23.03 0.17
N LYS A 162 21.04 -24.15 0.61
CA LYS A 162 19.84 -24.70 -0.03
C LYS A 162 18.70 -23.70 0.09
N PHE A 163 18.15 -23.31 -1.06
CA PHE A 163 16.98 -22.44 -1.11
C PHE A 163 15.74 -23.19 -0.62
N TYR A 164 14.87 -22.51 0.12
CA TYR A 164 13.59 -23.09 0.52
C TYR A 164 12.60 -22.99 -0.65
N ILE A 165 12.10 -24.13 -1.09
CA ILE A 165 11.05 -24.22 -2.13
C ILE A 165 9.75 -24.59 -1.41
N LEU A 166 8.70 -23.79 -1.62
CA LEU A 166 7.41 -24.01 -0.99
C LEU A 166 6.70 -25.21 -1.64
N GLU A 167 6.69 -26.34 -0.94
CA GLU A 167 5.98 -27.55 -1.40
C GLU A 167 4.49 -27.54 -1.00
N SER A 168 4.14 -26.88 0.09
CA SER A 168 2.76 -26.73 0.55
C SER A 168 2.59 -25.46 1.37
N ASN A 169 1.56 -24.68 1.06
CA ASN A 169 1.23 -23.47 1.78
C ASN A 169 0.29 -23.80 2.97
N PRO A 170 0.74 -23.64 4.22
CA PRO A 170 -0.04 -24.02 5.38
C PRO A 170 -1.31 -23.19 5.58
N TYR A 171 -1.44 -22.05 4.89
CA TYR A 171 -2.57 -21.14 4.98
C TYR A 171 -3.71 -21.48 3.99
N VAL A 172 -3.46 -22.38 3.02
CA VAL A 172 -4.50 -22.89 2.11
C VAL A 172 -5.20 -24.09 2.76
N LYS A 173 -6.21 -23.81 3.59
CA LYS A 173 -7.00 -24.83 4.33
C LYS A 173 -8.13 -25.48 3.50
N ILE A 174 -7.92 -25.60 2.20
CA ILE A 174 -8.86 -26.24 1.27
C ILE A 174 -8.08 -27.15 0.32
N SER A 175 -8.66 -28.27 -0.08
CA SER A 175 -8.07 -29.16 -1.08
C SER A 175 -8.37 -28.69 -2.52
N HIS A 176 -7.63 -29.20 -3.50
CA HIS A 176 -7.89 -28.92 -4.92
C HIS A 176 -9.30 -29.31 -5.35
N SER A 177 -9.79 -30.46 -4.91
CA SER A 177 -11.12 -30.95 -5.28
C SER A 177 -12.23 -30.07 -4.71
N GLU A 178 -12.09 -29.64 -3.46
CA GLU A 178 -13.02 -28.71 -2.81
C GLU A 178 -13.00 -27.34 -3.49
N LEU A 179 -11.81 -26.80 -3.81
CA LEU A 179 -11.67 -25.52 -4.48
C LEU A 179 -12.28 -25.54 -5.88
N ASN A 180 -11.98 -26.58 -6.68
CA ASN A 180 -12.59 -26.77 -7.99
C ASN A 180 -14.12 -26.88 -7.88
N LYS A 181 -14.64 -27.54 -6.83
CA LYS A 181 -16.07 -27.62 -6.58
C LYS A 181 -16.68 -26.25 -6.29
N LEU A 182 -16.06 -25.44 -5.42
CA LEU A 182 -16.52 -24.09 -5.12
C LEU A 182 -16.55 -23.18 -6.36
N ILE A 183 -15.50 -23.24 -7.18
CA ILE A 183 -15.42 -22.46 -8.43
C ILE A 183 -16.51 -22.91 -9.42
N ASN A 184 -16.70 -24.22 -9.59
CA ASN A 184 -17.76 -24.73 -10.46
C ASN A 184 -19.16 -24.38 -9.93
N GLU A 185 -19.37 -24.40 -8.62
CA GLU A 185 -20.62 -23.96 -8.01
C GLU A 185 -20.88 -22.47 -8.25
N SER A 186 -19.85 -21.62 -8.12
CA SER A 186 -19.99 -20.16 -8.32
C SER A 186 -20.35 -19.79 -9.77
N MET A 187 -19.81 -20.52 -10.77
CA MET A 187 -20.18 -20.34 -12.19
C MET A 187 -21.67 -20.58 -12.46
N ASN A 188 -22.32 -21.43 -11.66
CA ASN A 188 -23.72 -21.80 -11.84
C ASN A 188 -24.71 -20.88 -11.09
N VAL A 189 -24.21 -19.97 -10.26
CA VAL A 189 -25.04 -19.01 -9.53
C VAL A 189 -25.47 -17.89 -10.49
N LYS A 190 -26.78 -17.76 -10.73
CA LYS A 190 -27.32 -16.59 -11.43
C LYS A 190 -27.02 -15.35 -10.61
N SER A 191 -26.24 -14.43 -11.17
CA SER A 191 -25.96 -13.13 -10.59
C SER A 191 -27.27 -12.36 -10.39
N GLY A 192 -27.71 -12.26 -9.14
CA GLY A 192 -28.75 -11.32 -8.75
C GLY A 192 -28.20 -9.89 -8.74
N PRO A 193 -29.05 -8.87 -8.81
CA PRO A 193 -28.59 -7.49 -8.68
C PRO A 193 -27.89 -7.30 -7.33
N ILE A 194 -26.65 -6.81 -7.36
CA ILE A 194 -25.90 -6.42 -6.16
C ILE A 194 -26.72 -5.34 -5.46
N LYS A 195 -27.21 -5.63 -4.26
CA LYS A 195 -27.88 -4.63 -3.42
C LYS A 195 -26.82 -3.66 -2.92
N LEU A 196 -26.65 -2.55 -3.64
CA LEU A 196 -25.68 -1.49 -3.33
C LEU A 196 -25.97 -0.74 -2.02
N ASN A 197 -27.14 -0.95 -1.40
CA ASN A 197 -27.59 -0.23 -0.20
C ASN A 197 -27.73 -1.15 1.02
N GLU A 198 -26.69 -1.91 1.37
CA GLU A 198 -26.62 -2.44 2.74
C GLU A 198 -26.22 -1.29 3.65
N ASN A 199 -27.05 -0.95 4.64
CA ASN A 199 -26.71 0.08 5.61
C ASN A 199 -25.59 -0.47 6.51
N ILE A 200 -24.34 -0.10 6.20
CA ILE A 200 -23.11 -0.58 6.85
C ILE A 200 -22.90 0.19 8.16
N GLU A 201 -23.80 0.04 9.12
CA GLU A 201 -23.62 0.63 10.45
C GLU A 201 -22.94 -0.39 11.40
N PRO A 202 -21.84 0.00 12.07
CA PRO A 202 -21.19 -0.85 13.07
C PRO A 202 -22.10 -1.07 14.27
N LYS A 203 -22.18 -2.32 14.72
CA LYS A 203 -22.93 -2.73 15.91
C LYS A 203 -21.96 -3.07 17.03
N LEU A 204 -22.11 -2.40 18.17
CA LEU A 204 -21.42 -2.78 19.39
C LEU A 204 -22.01 -4.11 19.90
N LEU A 205 -21.17 -5.14 20.01
CA LEU A 205 -21.59 -6.46 20.49
C LEU A 205 -21.32 -6.65 21.98
N ASP A 206 -20.19 -6.13 22.45
CA ASP A 206 -19.76 -6.25 23.84
C ASP A 206 -18.78 -5.12 24.18
N TYR A 207 -18.75 -4.72 25.44
CA TYR A 207 -17.88 -3.65 25.92
C TYR A 207 -17.63 -3.73 27.42
N SER A 208 -16.49 -3.18 27.83
CA SER A 208 -16.16 -2.91 29.23
C SER A 208 -15.44 -1.56 29.34
N ASN A 209 -14.86 -1.27 30.51
CA ASN A 209 -13.98 -0.11 30.67
C ASN A 209 -12.68 -0.24 29.86
N ASN A 210 -12.25 -1.47 29.56
CA ASN A 210 -10.95 -1.76 28.96
C ASN A 210 -11.06 -2.35 27.56
N TYR A 211 -12.26 -2.59 27.03
CA TYR A 211 -12.39 -3.03 25.65
C TYR A 211 -13.74 -2.72 25.03
N GLU A 212 -13.77 -2.73 23.69
CA GLU A 212 -14.99 -2.66 22.90
C GLU A 212 -14.89 -3.63 21.72
N ILE A 213 -15.97 -4.36 21.44
CA ILE A 213 -16.08 -5.27 20.29
C ILE A 213 -17.18 -4.79 19.38
N TRP A 214 -16.79 -4.35 18.20
CA TRP A 214 -17.67 -3.85 17.16
C TRP A 214 -17.76 -4.84 16.00
N LYS A 215 -18.93 -4.91 15.37
CA LYS A 215 -19.16 -5.73 14.19
C LYS A 215 -19.84 -4.96 13.08
N ILE A 216 -19.34 -5.12 11.88
CA ILE A 216 -20.01 -4.73 10.64
C ILE A 216 -20.31 -6.00 9.84
N LYS A 217 -21.59 -6.24 9.54
CA LYS A 217 -22.00 -7.40 8.72
C LYS A 217 -22.16 -6.98 7.28
N THR A 218 -21.55 -7.75 6.37
CA THR A 218 -21.85 -7.70 4.93
C THR A 218 -22.34 -9.07 4.47
N ASN A 219 -23.28 -9.11 3.53
CA ASN A 219 -23.81 -10.40 3.06
C ASN A 219 -23.03 -10.99 1.87
N THR A 220 -22.14 -10.21 1.25
CA THR A 220 -21.50 -10.53 -0.04
C THR A 220 -20.00 -10.79 0.05
N SER A 221 -19.34 -10.48 1.17
CA SER A 221 -17.89 -10.62 1.29
C SER A 221 -17.49 -12.05 1.67
N PHE A 222 -16.58 -12.65 0.90
CA PHE A 222 -15.83 -13.84 1.31
C PHE A 222 -14.65 -13.51 2.23
N LEU A 223 -14.28 -12.24 2.30
CA LEU A 223 -13.20 -11.76 3.16
C LEU A 223 -13.75 -11.35 4.53
N ILE A 224 -12.97 -11.68 5.56
CA ILE A 224 -13.08 -11.15 6.90
C ILE A 224 -12.00 -10.10 7.06
N GLN A 225 -12.35 -8.98 7.67
CA GLN A 225 -11.42 -7.95 8.08
C GLN A 225 -11.55 -7.80 9.60
N THR A 226 -10.42 -7.83 10.29
CA THR A 226 -10.34 -7.59 11.73
C THR A 226 -9.31 -6.50 11.94
N SER A 227 -9.73 -5.40 12.56
CA SER A 227 -8.82 -4.37 13.07
C SER A 227 -8.93 -4.31 14.58
N PHE A 228 -7.80 -4.22 15.27
CA PHE A 228 -7.80 -3.93 16.69
C PHE A 228 -6.72 -2.93 17.07
N GLN A 229 -7.05 -2.04 18.00
CA GLN A 229 -6.15 -1.03 18.52
C GLN A 229 -5.87 -1.34 19.99
N ILE A 230 -4.59 -1.41 20.35
CA ILE A 230 -4.10 -1.56 21.72
C ILE A 230 -3.65 -0.17 22.19
N ASN A 231 -4.48 0.49 22.97
CA ASN A 231 -4.14 1.76 23.61
C ASN A 231 -3.35 1.51 24.87
N LEU A 232 -2.08 1.91 24.85
CA LEU A 232 -1.15 1.67 25.94
C LEU A 232 -1.42 2.65 27.08
N SER A 233 -1.39 2.16 28.30
CA SER A 233 -1.60 2.94 29.53
C SER A 233 -0.37 3.78 29.92
N ILE A 234 0.27 4.43 28.95
CA ILE A 234 1.49 5.24 29.11
C ILE A 234 1.24 6.70 28.70
N SER A 235 2.05 7.62 29.23
CA SER A 235 1.93 9.04 28.90
C SER A 235 2.26 9.31 27.43
N ASN A 236 1.54 10.24 26.80
CA ASN A 236 1.87 10.71 25.46
C ASN A 236 3.09 11.64 25.51
N THR A 237 4.29 11.06 25.37
CA THR A 237 5.57 11.76 25.31
C THR A 237 6.29 11.37 24.03
N VAL A 238 7.18 12.25 23.53
CA VAL A 238 8.00 11.96 22.33
C VAL A 238 8.73 10.63 22.49
N GLU A 239 9.30 10.37 23.66
CA GLU A 239 10.02 9.13 23.97
C GLU A 239 9.14 7.89 23.78
N ASN A 240 7.97 7.83 24.42
CA ASN A 240 7.05 6.71 24.28
C ASN A 240 6.57 6.56 22.83
N PHE A 241 6.36 7.67 22.13
CA PHE A 241 5.97 7.68 20.71
C PHE A 241 7.02 6.98 19.85
N ILE A 242 8.30 7.34 20.01
CA ILE A 242 9.42 6.75 19.26
C ILE A 242 9.66 5.29 19.66
N LEU A 243 9.56 4.95 20.95
CA LEU A 243 9.71 3.57 21.40
C LEU A 243 8.68 2.64 20.75
N ILE A 244 7.45 3.11 20.57
CA ILE A 244 6.40 2.36 19.85
C ILE A 244 6.73 2.24 18.37
N GLU A 245 7.20 3.30 17.71
CA GLU A 245 7.62 3.23 16.30
C GLU A 245 8.77 2.23 16.08
N LEU A 246 9.77 2.24 16.97
CA LEU A 246 10.87 1.28 16.98
C LEU A 246 10.36 -0.16 17.12
N LEU A 247 9.43 -0.39 18.06
CA LEU A 247 8.85 -1.70 18.31
C LEU A 247 8.00 -2.18 17.12
N THR A 248 7.16 -1.33 16.54
CA THR A 248 6.35 -1.69 15.37
C THR A 248 7.21 -1.95 14.15
N SER A 249 8.29 -1.18 13.95
CA SER A 249 9.25 -1.43 12.87
C SER A 249 9.99 -2.76 13.06
N LEU A 250 10.39 -3.10 14.30
CA LEU A 250 10.99 -4.40 14.61
C LEU A 250 10.04 -5.55 14.31
N LEU A 251 8.79 -5.46 14.79
CA LEU A 251 7.76 -6.47 14.57
C LEU A 251 7.50 -6.65 13.08
N GLY A 252 7.31 -5.55 12.33
CA GLY A 252 7.10 -5.58 10.88
C GLY A 252 8.20 -6.32 10.13
N GLU A 253 9.48 -6.01 10.40
CA GLU A 253 10.62 -6.66 9.74
C GLU A 253 10.73 -8.17 10.03
N ILE A 254 10.32 -8.62 11.22
CA ILE A 254 10.33 -10.05 11.55
C ILE A 254 9.14 -10.75 10.89
N LEU A 255 7.96 -10.14 10.99
CA LEU A 255 6.70 -10.74 10.56
C LEU A 255 6.60 -10.86 9.03
N ILE A 256 7.15 -9.90 8.27
CA ILE A 256 7.13 -9.95 6.80
C ILE A 256 7.76 -11.24 6.25
N SER A 257 8.88 -11.67 6.84
CA SER A 257 9.54 -12.92 6.43
C SER A 257 8.75 -14.17 6.85
N LYS A 258 8.09 -14.13 8.02
CA LYS A 258 7.32 -15.27 8.56
C LYS A 258 5.99 -15.47 7.86
N PHE A 259 5.35 -14.38 7.44
CA PHE A 259 3.99 -14.36 6.90
C PHE A 259 3.96 -14.13 5.39
N TYR A 260 5.09 -14.07 4.70
CA TYR A 260 5.15 -14.01 3.23
C TYR A 260 4.25 -15.06 2.55
N ASN A 261 4.25 -16.30 3.04
CA ASN A 261 3.42 -17.36 2.47
C ASN A 261 1.91 -17.12 2.66
N CYS A 262 1.45 -16.38 3.68
CA CYS A 262 0.03 -16.06 3.79
C CYS A 262 -0.38 -14.96 2.80
N GLU A 263 0.53 -14.02 2.52
CA GLU A 263 0.30 -12.94 1.55
C GLU A 263 0.13 -13.47 0.13
N LEU A 264 0.83 -14.57 -0.20
CA LEU A 264 0.61 -15.30 -1.46
C LEU A 264 -0.83 -15.81 -1.63
N VAL A 265 -1.59 -15.97 -0.53
CA VAL A 265 -2.95 -16.55 -0.54
C VAL A 265 -3.99 -15.55 -0.02
N THR A 266 -3.92 -14.30 -0.48
CA THR A 266 -4.85 -13.16 -0.22
C THR A 266 -4.96 -12.65 1.20
N TYR A 267 -4.22 -13.20 2.17
CA TYR A 267 -4.15 -12.57 3.49
C TYR A 267 -3.33 -11.29 3.38
N SER A 268 -3.81 -10.22 4.00
CA SER A 268 -3.06 -8.98 4.16
C SER A 268 -3.12 -8.57 5.63
N TRP A 269 -2.07 -7.92 6.07
CA TRP A 269 -1.98 -7.44 7.44
C TRP A 269 -1.14 -6.17 7.47
N CYS A 270 -1.39 -5.31 8.45
CA CYS A 270 -0.52 -4.19 8.74
C CYS A 270 -0.46 -3.91 10.24
N LEU A 271 0.68 -3.35 10.64
CA LEU A 271 0.96 -2.90 12.00
C LEU A 271 1.26 -1.40 11.93
N ASN A 272 0.45 -0.60 12.61
CA ASN A 272 0.60 0.84 12.68
C ASN A 272 0.88 1.27 14.12
N SER A 273 1.82 2.18 14.29
CA SER A 273 2.10 2.85 15.56
C SER A 273 1.21 4.09 15.73
N ASN A 274 0.96 4.44 17.00
CA ASN A 274 0.49 5.75 17.44
C ASN A 274 -0.76 6.29 16.71
N TYR A 275 -1.81 5.48 16.63
CA TYR A 275 -3.07 5.88 15.99
C TYR A 275 -3.76 7.03 16.73
N VAL A 276 -4.15 8.09 16.00
CA VAL A 276 -4.81 9.30 16.53
C VAL A 276 -3.97 9.97 17.63
N ASN A 277 -2.66 10.07 17.42
CA ASN A 277 -1.72 10.77 18.30
C ASN A 277 -1.65 10.21 19.74
N LEU A 278 -2.06 8.96 19.93
CA LEU A 278 -2.02 8.27 21.22
C LEU A 278 -1.05 7.10 21.16
N PRO A 279 -0.20 6.90 22.19
CA PRO A 279 0.67 5.73 22.30
C PRO A 279 -0.12 4.42 22.14
N SER A 280 -0.01 3.81 20.97
CA SER A 280 -0.85 2.66 20.62
C SER A 280 -0.22 1.79 19.53
N ILE A 281 -0.62 0.52 19.52
CA ILE A 281 -0.31 -0.42 18.45
C ILE A 281 -1.63 -0.81 17.81
N SER A 282 -1.79 -0.49 16.54
CA SER A 282 -2.96 -0.87 15.75
C SER A 282 -2.62 -1.96 14.76
N VAL A 283 -3.45 -2.98 14.70
CA VAL A 283 -3.29 -4.13 13.82
C VAL A 283 -4.50 -4.21 12.94
N TYR A 284 -4.29 -4.34 11.64
CA TYR A 284 -5.33 -4.67 10.68
C TYR A 284 -4.96 -5.98 9.99
N ILE A 285 -5.94 -6.85 9.83
CA ILE A 285 -5.82 -8.14 9.16
C ILE A 285 -7.02 -8.32 8.24
N SER A 286 -6.78 -8.72 7.00
CA SER A 286 -7.82 -9.15 6.07
C SER A 286 -7.46 -10.49 5.45
N GLY A 287 -8.45 -11.31 5.15
CA GLY A 287 -8.25 -12.53 4.38
C GLY A 287 -9.53 -13.35 4.24
N PRO A 288 -9.47 -14.47 3.53
CA PRO A 288 -10.61 -15.35 3.30
C PRO A 288 -11.18 -15.89 4.60
N ASN A 289 -12.50 -16.05 4.66
CA ASN A 289 -13.16 -16.66 5.81
C ASN A 289 -12.69 -18.10 6.11
N ILE A 290 -12.30 -18.86 5.09
CA ILE A 290 -11.73 -20.20 5.24
C ILE A 290 -10.27 -20.10 5.69
N GLY A 291 -10.02 -20.49 6.95
CA GLY A 291 -8.67 -20.47 7.54
C GLY A 291 -8.33 -19.19 8.30
N PHE A 292 -9.22 -18.18 8.30
CA PHE A 292 -8.99 -16.91 8.98
C PHE A 292 -8.61 -17.05 10.46
N GLU A 293 -9.35 -17.88 11.19
CA GLU A 293 -9.12 -18.13 12.62
C GLU A 293 -7.71 -18.73 12.87
N PHE A 294 -7.27 -19.64 11.98
CA PHE A 294 -5.94 -20.25 12.04
C PHE A 294 -4.84 -19.23 11.75
N PHE A 295 -5.01 -18.42 10.70
CA PHE A 295 -4.07 -17.34 10.38
C PHE A 295 -3.95 -16.35 11.54
N LEU A 296 -5.09 -15.82 12.01
CA LEU A 296 -5.13 -14.87 13.10
C LEU A 296 -4.46 -15.43 14.37
N SER A 297 -4.74 -16.69 14.72
CA SER A 297 -4.11 -17.34 15.87
C SER A 297 -2.60 -17.40 15.73
N ASN A 298 -2.09 -17.83 14.57
CA ASN A 298 -0.65 -17.89 14.32
C ASN A 298 -0.01 -16.49 14.36
N PHE A 299 -0.66 -15.49 13.74
CA PHE A 299 -0.19 -14.11 13.72
C PHE A 299 -0.06 -13.53 15.14
N ILE A 300 -1.12 -13.67 15.95
CA ILE A 300 -1.15 -13.18 17.32
C ILE A 300 -0.16 -13.95 18.23
N ASN A 301 -0.04 -15.26 18.04
CA ASN A 301 0.94 -16.08 18.76
C ASN A 301 2.37 -15.66 18.45
N GLU A 302 2.68 -15.36 17.19
CA GLU A 302 4.01 -14.91 16.78
C GLU A 302 4.35 -13.53 17.33
N ILE A 303 3.42 -12.56 17.30
CA ILE A 303 3.62 -11.26 17.95
C ILE A 303 3.93 -11.48 19.43
N LYS A 304 3.10 -12.23 20.14
CA LYS A 304 3.29 -12.46 21.56
C LYS A 304 4.62 -13.15 21.87
N ARG A 305 5.00 -14.14 21.07
CA ARG A 305 6.29 -14.85 21.19
C ARG A 305 7.46 -13.88 21.04
N ILE A 306 7.44 -13.02 20.02
CA ILE A 306 8.48 -12.00 19.82
C ILE A 306 8.56 -11.03 21.00
N LEU A 307 7.42 -10.59 21.53
CA LEU A 307 7.40 -9.70 22.71
C LEU A 307 7.97 -10.40 23.95
N VAL A 308 7.59 -11.65 24.23
CA VAL A 308 8.09 -12.40 25.40
C VAL A 308 9.59 -12.67 25.29
N GLU A 309 10.09 -12.93 24.08
CA GLU A 309 11.50 -13.24 23.79
C GLU A 309 12.25 -12.02 23.22
N ILE A 310 11.82 -10.79 23.53
CA ILE A 310 12.28 -9.57 22.84
C ILE A 310 13.81 -9.41 22.85
N THR A 311 14.47 -9.86 23.91
CA THR A 311 15.93 -9.78 24.05
C THR A 311 16.69 -10.58 22.99
N ASP A 312 16.09 -11.65 22.49
CA ASP A 312 16.68 -12.54 21.48
C ASP A 312 16.53 -11.93 20.07
N TYR A 313 15.43 -11.24 19.82
CA TYR A 313 15.18 -10.56 18.54
C TYR A 313 15.87 -9.20 18.44
N LEU A 314 15.96 -8.46 19.55
CA LEU A 314 16.54 -7.13 19.61
C LEU A 314 18.02 -7.18 20.06
N THR A 315 18.89 -7.73 19.22
CA THR A 315 20.35 -7.57 19.43
C THR A 315 20.75 -6.11 19.29
N TYR A 316 21.89 -5.68 19.87
CA TYR A 316 22.35 -4.30 19.73
C TYR A 316 22.54 -3.90 18.25
N LYS A 317 23.07 -4.81 17.43
CA LYS A 317 23.19 -4.60 15.98
C LYS A 317 21.82 -4.37 15.33
N LYS A 318 20.81 -5.17 15.69
CA LYS A 318 19.45 -5.03 15.14
C LYS A 318 18.79 -3.73 15.58
N PHE A 319 18.97 -3.35 16.86
CA PHE A 319 18.51 -2.08 17.39
C PHE A 319 19.07 -0.89 16.60
N VAL A 320 20.40 -0.84 16.39
CA VAL A 320 21.05 0.22 15.60
C VAL A 320 20.54 0.24 14.15
N GLN A 321 20.33 -0.92 13.53
CA GLN A 321 19.77 -0.99 12.18
C GLN A 321 18.38 -0.36 12.07
N ILE A 322 17.48 -0.69 13.00
CA ILE A 322 16.11 -0.15 13.00
C ILE A 322 16.12 1.34 13.33
N LYS A 323 16.93 1.76 14.30
CA LYS A 323 17.13 3.18 14.64
C LYS A 323 17.58 3.97 13.42
N ASN A 324 18.60 3.51 12.70
CA ASN A 324 19.09 4.16 11.49
C ASN A 324 18.04 4.18 10.36
N LYS A 325 17.22 3.14 10.24
CA LYS A 325 16.12 3.10 9.27
C LYS A 325 15.07 4.16 9.58
N LEU A 326 14.68 4.34 10.85
CA LEU A 326 13.77 5.41 11.24
C LEU A 326 14.37 6.80 11.01
N ILE A 327 15.67 7.00 11.34
CA ILE A 327 16.38 8.25 11.03
C ILE A 327 16.30 8.54 9.52
N LEU A 328 16.57 7.55 8.68
CA LEU A 328 16.49 7.72 7.23
C LEU A 328 15.06 8.09 6.78
N ASN A 329 14.05 7.40 7.30
CA ASN A 329 12.65 7.70 6.99
C ASN A 329 12.27 9.14 7.35
N TYR A 330 12.67 9.61 8.53
CA TYR A 330 12.41 10.99 8.93
C TYR A 330 13.19 12.00 8.07
N LYS A 331 14.41 11.68 7.66
CA LYS A 331 15.21 12.56 6.79
C LYS A 331 14.59 12.68 5.41
N ASN A 332 14.05 11.58 4.89
CA ASN A 332 13.30 11.57 3.65
C ASN A 332 12.04 12.43 3.76
N LEU A 333 11.36 12.44 4.92
CA LEU A 333 10.22 13.34 5.16
C LEU A 333 10.61 14.83 5.28
N GLN A 334 11.80 15.14 5.81
CA GLN A 334 12.33 16.51 5.91
C GLN A 334 13.03 16.99 4.62
N ASN A 335 13.15 16.16 3.58
CA ASN A 335 13.98 16.41 2.40
C ASN A 335 15.49 16.62 2.74
N GLU A 336 15.93 16.17 3.92
CA GLU A 336 17.36 16.03 4.29
C GLU A 336 17.97 14.73 3.76
N GLY A 337 17.13 13.79 3.33
CA GLY A 337 17.53 12.61 2.59
C GLY A 337 18.14 12.97 1.23
N GLU A 338 19.19 12.25 0.85
CA GLU A 338 19.65 12.20 -0.53
C GLU A 338 18.68 11.30 -1.30
N VAL A 339 18.08 11.80 -2.39
CA VAL A 339 17.12 11.09 -3.29
C VAL A 339 15.70 11.04 -2.69
N GLU A 340 14.68 11.70 -3.24
CA GLU A 340 14.06 11.50 -4.56
C GLU A 340 13.56 12.83 -5.16
N GLU A 341 13.75 13.02 -6.46
CA GLU A 341 13.10 14.05 -7.30
C GLU A 341 11.62 13.71 -7.51
N ASP A 342 10.88 13.43 -6.44
CA ASP A 342 9.43 13.24 -6.49
C ASP A 342 8.75 14.62 -6.54
N ASP A 343 8.04 14.88 -7.63
CA ASP A 343 7.28 16.12 -7.92
C ASP A 343 6.24 16.52 -6.85
N ASP A 344 5.96 15.66 -5.86
CA ASP A 344 4.93 15.84 -4.82
C ASP A 344 5.47 16.24 -3.43
N ASN A 345 6.78 16.52 -3.30
CA ASN A 345 7.41 16.72 -1.99
C ASN A 345 6.89 17.95 -1.24
N SER A 346 6.66 19.09 -1.89
CA SER A 346 6.08 20.27 -1.21
C SER A 346 4.64 20.05 -0.75
N MET A 347 3.87 19.21 -1.46
CA MET A 347 2.51 18.85 -1.04
C MET A 347 2.53 17.98 0.23
N LYS A 348 3.43 16.99 0.31
CA LYS A 348 3.60 16.17 1.52
C LYS A 348 3.97 17.04 2.73
N GLN A 349 4.90 17.99 2.54
CA GLN A 349 5.34 18.89 3.61
C GLN A 349 4.25 19.84 4.10
N ILE A 350 3.50 20.49 3.20
CA ILE A 350 2.46 21.44 3.61
C ILE A 350 1.31 20.74 4.33
N ILE A 351 0.98 19.50 3.93
CA ILE A 351 0.01 18.66 4.64
C ILE A 351 0.56 18.30 6.03
N ALA A 352 1.79 17.81 6.13
CA ALA A 352 2.39 17.47 7.44
C ALA A 352 2.42 18.66 8.40
N ALA A 353 2.83 19.84 7.92
CA ALA A 353 2.81 21.08 8.69
C ALA A 353 1.38 21.46 9.12
N SER A 354 0.39 21.32 8.24
CA SER A 354 -1.01 21.59 8.59
C SER A 354 -1.52 20.67 9.70
N ILE A 355 -1.14 19.39 9.69
CA ILE A 355 -1.53 18.43 10.72
C ILE A 355 -0.89 18.80 12.06
N LEU A 356 0.41 19.12 12.08
CA LEU A 356 1.13 19.57 13.29
C LEU A 356 0.48 20.80 13.95
N LEU A 357 -0.09 21.71 13.14
CA LEU A 357 -0.73 22.92 13.63
C LEU A 357 -2.16 22.71 14.13
N LEU A 358 -2.89 21.79 13.50
CA LEU A 358 -4.32 21.61 13.71
C LEU A 358 -4.65 20.54 14.74
N GLU A 359 -3.76 19.57 14.95
CA GLU A 359 -3.98 18.42 15.83
C GLU A 359 -3.15 18.55 17.11
N ASP A 360 -3.74 18.17 18.25
CA ASP A 360 -3.04 18.14 19.53
C ASP A 360 -2.26 16.82 19.71
N GLY A 361 -1.21 16.85 20.51
CA GLY A 361 -0.40 15.67 20.83
C GLY A 361 0.50 15.15 19.70
N ILE A 362 0.78 15.98 18.68
CA ILE A 362 1.73 15.67 17.61
C ILE A 362 3.09 16.26 17.93
N PHE A 363 4.12 15.43 17.83
CA PHE A 363 5.51 15.83 17.96
C PHE A 363 6.12 16.14 16.60
N SER A 364 6.89 17.22 16.52
CA SER A 364 7.65 17.64 15.34
C SER A 364 8.71 16.59 14.95
N LEU A 365 9.21 16.64 13.71
CA LEU A 365 10.24 15.70 13.28
C LEU A 365 11.55 15.97 14.05
N GLU A 366 11.86 17.22 14.36
CA GLU A 366 13.04 17.61 15.13
C GLU A 366 13.04 17.01 16.53
N GLU A 367 11.94 17.14 17.28
CA GLU A 367 11.80 16.52 18.62
C GLU A 367 11.97 14.99 18.56
N ARG A 368 11.40 14.37 17.51
CA ARG A 368 11.50 12.93 17.27
C ARG A 368 12.95 12.51 16.99
N PHE A 369 13.69 13.26 16.17
CA PHE A 369 15.10 13.01 15.88
C PHE A 369 15.97 13.11 17.13
N GLU A 370 15.87 14.21 17.86
CA GLU A 370 16.64 14.43 19.10
C GLU A 370 16.38 13.31 20.11
N THR A 371 15.12 12.92 20.27
CA THR A 371 14.74 11.83 21.17
C THR A 371 15.28 10.48 20.68
N LEU A 372 15.20 10.22 19.38
CA LEU A 372 15.70 8.97 18.79
C LEU A 372 17.20 8.81 19.03
N GLU A 373 17.99 9.89 19.03
CA GLU A 373 19.42 9.86 19.35
C GLU A 373 19.71 9.34 20.77
N ILE A 374 18.89 9.73 21.74
CA ILE A 374 19.07 9.42 23.16
C ILE A 374 18.56 8.02 23.52
N ILE A 375 17.54 7.52 22.83
CA ILE A 375 16.93 6.21 23.12
C ILE A 375 17.96 5.07 23.03
N GLU A 376 17.94 4.20 24.05
CA GLU A 376 18.75 3.01 24.18
C GLU A 376 17.92 1.72 23.98
N LYS A 377 18.62 0.60 23.76
CA LYS A 377 17.98 -0.72 23.61
C LYS A 377 17.11 -1.08 24.83
N ASN A 378 17.54 -0.75 26.04
CA ASN A 378 16.86 -1.15 27.28
C ASN A 378 15.51 -0.45 27.45
N ASP A 379 15.33 0.73 26.86
CA ASP A 379 14.07 1.48 26.90
C ASP A 379 12.99 0.72 26.12
N VAL A 380 13.34 0.13 24.97
CA VAL A 380 12.42 -0.72 24.18
C VAL A 380 12.04 -1.99 24.96
N VAL A 381 12.98 -2.61 25.65
CA VAL A 381 12.70 -3.79 26.49
C VAL A 381 11.75 -3.42 27.63
N THR A 382 11.98 -2.28 28.28
CA THR A 382 11.12 -1.76 29.35
C THR A 382 9.71 -1.45 28.84
N LEU A 383 9.57 -0.91 27.63
CA LEU A 383 8.27 -0.71 26.99
C LEU A 383 7.56 -2.05 26.77
N VAL A 384 8.25 -3.07 26.27
CA VAL A 384 7.67 -4.40 26.03
C VAL A 384 7.20 -5.05 27.34
N ASP A 385 7.95 -4.90 28.42
CA ASP A 385 7.53 -5.37 29.74
C ASP A 385 6.22 -4.72 30.20
N LYS A 386 6.04 -3.42 29.93
CA LYS A 386 4.76 -2.73 30.19
C LYS A 386 3.64 -3.27 29.30
N ILE A 387 3.90 -3.48 28.01
CA ILE A 387 2.91 -4.05 27.07
C ILE A 387 2.43 -5.43 27.54
N LEU A 388 3.32 -6.29 28.02
CA LEU A 388 2.98 -7.65 28.42
C LEU A 388 2.30 -7.75 29.79
N ASN A 389 2.67 -6.88 30.73
CA ASN A 389 2.27 -7.01 32.14
C ASN A 389 1.15 -6.05 32.57
N GLU A 390 0.95 -4.94 31.85
CA GLU A 390 -0.09 -3.96 32.17
C GLU A 390 -1.41 -4.23 31.42
N TYR A 391 -2.48 -3.59 31.90
CA TYR A 391 -3.78 -3.64 31.24
C TYR A 391 -3.90 -2.49 30.24
N HIS A 392 -4.36 -2.82 29.04
CA HIS A 392 -4.53 -1.88 27.93
C HIS A 392 -5.99 -1.77 27.55
N CYS A 393 -6.37 -0.60 27.01
CA CYS A 393 -7.69 -0.44 26.42
C CYS A 393 -7.66 -0.97 24.97
N VAL A 394 -8.55 -1.91 24.63
CA VAL A 394 -8.54 -2.58 23.32
C VAL A 394 -9.85 -2.36 22.58
N ILE A 395 -9.78 -1.80 21.38
CA ILE A 395 -10.95 -1.64 20.52
C ILE A 395 -10.80 -2.63 19.36
N VAL A 396 -11.73 -3.57 19.24
CA VAL A 396 -11.77 -4.58 18.17
C VAL A 396 -12.94 -4.28 17.25
N LEU A 397 -12.70 -4.28 15.94
CA LEU A 397 -13.72 -4.18 14.91
C LEU A 397 -13.58 -5.37 13.94
N VAL A 398 -14.66 -6.11 13.76
CA VAL A 398 -14.74 -7.21 12.79
C VAL A 398 -15.74 -6.87 11.69
N PHE A 399 -15.29 -6.89 10.46
CA PHE A 399 -16.05 -6.62 9.25
C PHE A 399 -16.11 -7.89 8.37
N GLY A 400 -17.30 -8.20 7.84
CA GLY A 400 -17.49 -9.28 6.86
C GLY A 400 -18.73 -10.13 7.11
N ASN A 401 -18.87 -11.21 6.34
CA ASN A 401 -19.95 -12.18 6.51
C ASN A 401 -19.62 -13.18 7.63
N VAL A 402 -19.64 -12.70 8.86
CA VAL A 402 -19.20 -13.46 10.05
C VAL A 402 -20.36 -13.57 11.05
N LEU A 403 -20.51 -14.71 11.74
CA LEU A 403 -21.49 -14.86 12.81
C LEU A 403 -20.96 -14.24 14.11
N ASN A 404 -21.85 -13.85 15.03
CA ASN A 404 -21.42 -13.27 16.32
C ASN A 404 -20.54 -14.24 17.11
N THR A 405 -20.80 -15.54 17.02
CA THR A 405 -19.99 -16.59 17.64
C THR A 405 -18.54 -16.56 17.18
N ASP A 406 -18.29 -16.30 15.90
CA ASP A 406 -16.94 -16.25 15.34
C ASP A 406 -16.26 -14.91 15.65
N VAL A 407 -17.02 -13.81 15.75
CA VAL A 407 -16.49 -12.53 16.27
C VAL A 407 -15.94 -12.70 17.70
N PHE A 408 -16.67 -13.41 18.56
CA PHE A 408 -16.18 -13.71 19.92
C PHE A 408 -14.99 -14.68 19.95
N LYS A 409 -14.80 -15.53 18.93
CA LYS A 409 -13.57 -16.33 18.81
C LYS A 409 -12.38 -15.47 18.40
N ILE A 410 -12.57 -14.60 17.41
CA ILE A 410 -11.58 -13.61 16.97
C ILE A 410 -11.13 -12.77 18.15
N ASP A 411 -12.08 -12.26 18.93
CA ASP A 411 -11.80 -11.47 20.12
C ASP A 411 -11.01 -12.26 21.18
N LYS A 412 -11.38 -13.52 21.45
CA LYS A 412 -10.59 -14.39 22.34
C LYS A 412 -9.16 -14.59 21.88
N ILE A 413 -8.93 -14.68 20.57
CA ILE A 413 -7.58 -14.76 20.00
C ILE A 413 -6.83 -13.45 20.25
N VAL A 414 -7.45 -12.30 19.97
CA VAL A 414 -6.85 -10.97 20.25
C VAL A 414 -6.56 -10.79 21.75
N ASN A 415 -7.44 -11.28 22.62
CA ASN A 415 -7.28 -11.28 24.07
C ASN A 415 -6.05 -12.08 24.54
N TYR A 416 -5.58 -13.06 23.76
CA TYR A 416 -4.34 -13.79 24.08
C TYR A 416 -3.11 -12.88 24.11
N LEU A 417 -3.05 -11.86 23.25
CA LEU A 417 -1.98 -10.86 23.23
C LEU A 417 -2.22 -9.75 24.24
N THR A 418 -3.46 -9.32 24.40
CA THR A 418 -3.80 -8.05 25.07
C THR A 418 -4.32 -8.19 26.49
N ASN A 419 -4.75 -9.39 26.91
CA ASN A 419 -5.31 -9.69 28.24
C ASN A 419 -6.48 -8.78 28.68
N HIS A 420 -7.17 -8.12 27.74
CA HIS A 420 -8.16 -7.07 28.01
C HIS A 420 -9.43 -7.57 28.72
N GLN A 421 -9.80 -8.86 28.60
CA GLN A 421 -11.00 -9.43 29.24
C GLN A 421 -10.80 -9.83 30.71
N ARG A 422 -9.59 -9.69 31.28
CA ARG A 422 -9.28 -10.27 32.60
C ARG A 422 -9.90 -9.53 33.79
N ILE A 423 -10.44 -8.31 33.65
CA ILE A 423 -10.96 -7.58 34.82
C ILE A 423 -12.17 -6.68 34.53
N ASN A 424 -13.20 -6.79 35.40
CA ASN A 424 -14.17 -5.72 35.68
C ASN A 424 -13.51 -4.66 36.58
N LEU A 425 -12.55 -3.88 36.09
CA LEU A 425 -12.00 -2.76 36.85
C LEU A 425 -13.01 -1.61 36.82
N LYS A 426 -13.23 -0.98 37.98
CA LYS A 426 -14.25 0.07 38.13
C LYS A 426 -13.88 1.39 37.47
N GLU A 427 -12.61 1.70 37.23
CA GLU A 427 -12.23 2.98 36.62
C GLU A 427 -10.93 2.84 35.81
N MET A 428 -11.06 2.70 34.49
CA MET A 428 -10.12 3.29 33.54
C MET A 428 -10.92 4.28 32.72
N SER A 429 -10.52 5.55 32.72
CA SER A 429 -11.07 6.53 31.80
C SER A 429 -10.60 6.17 30.40
N LYS A 430 -11.54 5.93 29.47
CA LYS A 430 -11.21 5.83 28.05
C LYS A 430 -10.33 7.03 27.68
N PRO A 431 -9.23 6.84 26.93
CA PRO A 431 -8.46 7.97 26.45
C PRO A 431 -9.41 8.90 25.69
N ILE A 432 -9.54 10.13 26.17
CA ILE A 432 -10.33 11.15 25.50
C ILE A 432 -9.45 11.62 24.35
N ASN A 433 -9.86 11.31 23.12
CA ASN A 433 -9.24 11.90 21.94
C ASN A 433 -9.32 13.43 22.08
N GLN A 434 -8.18 14.09 22.18
CA GLN A 434 -8.13 15.54 22.19
C GLN A 434 -8.46 16.02 20.77
N SER A 435 -9.45 16.90 20.69
CA SER A 435 -9.97 17.41 19.43
C SER A 435 -8.98 18.39 18.79
N SER A 436 -9.00 18.45 17.46
CA SER A 436 -8.40 19.52 16.65
C SER A 436 -8.53 20.90 17.31
N LEU A 437 -7.46 21.69 17.26
CA LEU A 437 -7.43 23.06 17.76
C LEU A 437 -8.62 23.85 17.17
N TYR A 438 -9.41 24.49 18.03
CA TYR A 438 -10.50 25.35 17.59
C TYR A 438 -9.94 26.75 17.33
N LEU A 439 -9.78 27.11 16.05
CA LEU A 439 -9.39 28.46 15.67
C LEU A 439 -10.52 29.40 16.10
N THR A 440 -10.22 30.31 17.03
CA THR A 440 -11.17 31.32 17.48
C THR A 440 -11.50 32.31 16.34
N GLN A 441 -12.66 32.96 16.40
CA GLN A 441 -13.20 33.77 15.30
C GLN A 441 -12.22 34.86 14.82
N ASN A 442 -12.07 34.97 13.49
CA ASN A 442 -11.29 35.99 12.75
C ASN A 442 -9.76 35.83 12.66
N TYR A 443 -9.21 34.65 12.93
CA TYR A 443 -7.78 34.40 12.68
C TYR A 443 -7.53 33.91 11.25
N PHE A 444 -6.93 34.78 10.42
CA PHE A 444 -6.13 34.35 9.29
C PHE A 444 -4.72 34.09 9.78
N SER A 445 -4.25 32.85 9.66
CA SER A 445 -2.86 32.48 9.91
C SER A 445 -2.24 32.04 8.59
N THR A 446 -1.03 32.51 8.31
CA THR A 446 -0.24 32.09 7.16
C THR A 446 1.09 31.60 7.69
N ILE A 447 1.44 30.38 7.30
CA ILE A 447 2.72 29.76 7.64
C ILE A 447 3.42 29.50 6.33
N LEU A 448 4.66 29.97 6.28
CA LEU A 448 5.52 29.86 5.12
C LEU A 448 6.60 28.84 5.45
N ASN A 449 6.77 27.87 4.56
CA ASN A 449 7.91 26.97 4.57
C ASN A 449 8.68 27.19 3.26
N SER A 450 9.96 27.50 3.34
CA SER A 450 10.81 27.69 2.18
C SER A 450 11.51 26.38 1.84
N ASN A 451 11.02 25.66 0.82
CA ASN A 451 11.72 24.51 0.27
C ASN A 451 12.58 24.96 -0.92
N LEU A 452 13.89 25.07 -0.73
CA LEU A 452 14.82 25.53 -1.77
C LEU A 452 15.07 24.49 -2.88
N LYS A 453 14.62 23.24 -2.71
CA LYS A 453 14.88 22.12 -3.63
C LYS A 453 13.74 21.87 -4.61
N ASP A 454 12.52 22.32 -4.29
CA ASP A 454 11.34 22.08 -5.12
C ASP A 454 11.10 23.29 -6.04
N PRO A 455 10.97 23.09 -7.37
CA PRO A 455 10.68 24.18 -8.29
C PRO A 455 9.23 24.71 -8.18
N ASN A 456 8.32 24.00 -7.50
CA ASN A 456 6.90 24.34 -7.42
C ASN A 456 6.52 25.04 -6.10
N ASP A 457 5.80 26.17 -6.22
CA ASP A 457 5.13 26.81 -5.09
C ASP A 457 3.78 26.14 -4.82
N VAL A 458 3.64 25.52 -3.65
CA VAL A 458 2.39 24.86 -3.23
C VAL A 458 1.68 25.67 -2.16
N HIS A 459 0.41 26.01 -2.41
CA HIS A 459 -0.45 26.70 -1.46
C HIS A 459 -1.58 25.80 -0.94
N TYR A 460 -1.68 25.66 0.38
CA TYR A 460 -2.75 24.89 1.03
C TYR A 460 -3.66 25.82 1.84
N TYR A 461 -4.93 25.85 1.48
CA TYR A 461 -5.95 26.63 2.17
C TYR A 461 -6.83 25.72 3.04
N TYR A 462 -6.73 25.88 4.35
CA TYR A 462 -7.60 25.19 5.31
C TYR A 462 -8.66 26.15 5.86
N ILE A 463 -9.94 25.77 5.75
CA ILE A 463 -11.07 26.55 6.26
C ILE A 463 -11.80 25.72 7.32
N GLN A 464 -11.65 26.09 8.59
CA GLN A 464 -12.38 25.45 9.69
C GLN A 464 -13.81 25.96 9.76
N ILE A 465 -14.80 25.07 9.59
CA ILE A 465 -16.22 25.46 9.52
C ILE A 465 -16.94 25.20 10.83
N CYS A 466 -16.97 23.94 11.29
CA CYS A 466 -17.66 23.56 12.52
C CYS A 466 -17.16 22.23 13.08
N GLN A 467 -17.57 21.90 14.31
CA GLN A 467 -17.34 20.57 14.88
C GLN A 467 -18.07 19.48 14.08
N ARG A 468 -17.44 18.29 13.96
CA ARG A 468 -18.02 17.14 13.24
C ARG A 468 -19.37 16.68 13.79
N SER A 469 -19.64 16.94 15.07
CA SER A 469 -20.91 16.64 15.75
C SER A 469 -22.08 17.51 15.28
N ASN A 470 -21.83 18.63 14.58
CA ASN A 470 -22.89 19.50 14.08
C ASN A 470 -23.42 19.04 12.71
N GLU A 471 -24.31 18.05 12.72
CA GLU A 471 -24.87 17.44 11.51
C GLU A 471 -25.57 18.46 10.59
N LYS A 472 -26.24 19.46 11.17
CA LYS A 472 -27.01 20.46 10.42
C LYS A 472 -26.10 21.35 9.58
N LEU A 473 -24.97 21.80 10.14
CA LEU A 473 -23.98 22.59 9.39
C LEU A 473 -23.24 21.69 8.39
N ARG A 474 -22.86 20.47 8.77
CA ARG A 474 -22.22 19.50 7.86
C ARG A 474 -23.07 19.23 6.62
N TYR A 475 -24.37 19.00 6.77
CA TYR A 475 -25.27 18.79 5.65
C TYR A 475 -25.33 20.01 4.72
N LYS A 476 -25.33 21.23 5.26
CA LYS A 476 -25.29 22.46 4.47
C LYS A 476 -23.96 22.62 3.73
N THR A 477 -22.84 22.35 4.38
CA THR A 477 -21.50 22.39 3.78
C THR A 477 -21.36 21.39 2.64
N ASN A 478 -21.73 20.11 2.85
CA ASN A 478 -21.67 19.08 1.82
C ASN A 478 -22.51 19.44 0.58
N LYS A 479 -23.63 20.15 0.78
CA LYS A 479 -24.48 20.64 -0.31
C LYS A 479 -23.83 21.80 -1.10
N VAL A 480 -23.05 22.66 -0.44
CA VAL A 480 -22.26 23.72 -1.09
C VAL A 480 -21.08 23.12 -1.85
N GLU A 481 -20.37 22.17 -1.24
CA GLU A 481 -19.26 21.43 -1.87
C GLU A 481 -19.72 20.67 -3.12
N SER A 482 -20.84 19.94 -3.04
CA SER A 482 -21.44 19.25 -4.20
C SER A 482 -21.77 20.22 -5.34
N LYS A 483 -22.21 21.44 -5.02
CA LYS A 483 -22.47 22.48 -6.02
C LYS A 483 -21.19 23.07 -6.61
N MET A 484 -20.14 23.27 -5.81
CA MET A 484 -18.84 23.75 -6.30
C MET A 484 -18.20 22.72 -7.25
N ILE A 485 -18.30 21.43 -6.93
CA ILE A 485 -17.85 20.35 -7.83
C ILE A 485 -18.67 20.34 -9.12
N GLU A 486 -19.98 20.56 -9.05
CA GLU A 486 -20.85 20.65 -10.23
C GLU A 486 -20.50 21.86 -11.12
N VAL A 487 -20.11 22.99 -10.52
CA VAL A 487 -19.64 24.19 -11.24
C VAL A 487 -18.28 23.94 -11.90
N LYS A 488 -17.30 23.39 -11.17
CA LYS A 488 -16.00 23.03 -11.77
C LYS A 488 -16.12 22.04 -12.92
N LYS A 489 -16.96 21.01 -12.79
CA LYS A 489 -17.24 20.06 -13.88
C LYS A 489 -17.86 20.76 -15.09
N LYS A 490 -18.73 21.75 -14.88
CA LYS A 490 -19.27 22.55 -15.99
C LYS A 490 -18.17 23.40 -16.62
N GLU A 491 -17.30 24.03 -15.84
CA GLU A 491 -16.16 24.82 -16.35
C GLU A 491 -15.17 23.96 -17.13
N GLU A 492 -14.83 22.76 -16.67
CA GLU A 492 -13.97 21.80 -17.40
C GLU A 492 -14.62 21.35 -18.72
N ILE A 493 -15.93 21.05 -18.72
CA ILE A 493 -16.68 20.73 -19.95
C ILE A 493 -16.69 21.94 -20.90
N TYR A 494 -16.83 23.16 -20.39
CA TYR A 494 -16.74 24.38 -21.20
C TYR A 494 -15.34 24.58 -21.78
N GLN A 495 -14.28 24.32 -21.01
CA GLN A 495 -12.90 24.37 -21.50
C GLN A 495 -12.62 23.29 -22.56
N GLU A 496 -13.04 22.04 -22.35
CA GLU A 496 -12.91 20.97 -23.36
C GLU A 496 -13.72 21.27 -24.64
N SER A 497 -14.94 21.82 -24.52
CA SER A 497 -15.74 22.22 -25.68
C SER A 497 -15.12 23.40 -26.45
N SER A 498 -14.47 24.35 -25.77
CA SER A 498 -13.72 25.44 -26.42
C SER A 498 -12.44 24.96 -27.13
N VAL A 499 -11.77 23.92 -26.62
CA VAL A 499 -10.61 23.30 -27.30
C VAL A 499 -11.04 22.49 -28.53
N VAL A 500 -12.24 21.89 -28.52
CA VAL A 500 -12.81 21.20 -29.69
C VAL A 500 -13.26 22.21 -30.77
N GLU A 501 -13.79 23.38 -30.38
CA GLU A 501 -14.12 24.45 -31.35
C GLU A 501 -12.88 25.09 -31.98
N ILE A 502 -11.78 25.27 -31.23
CA ILE A 502 -10.51 25.77 -31.78
C ILE A 502 -9.90 24.75 -32.75
N ARG A 503 -9.91 23.44 -32.42
CA ARG A 503 -9.42 22.38 -33.34
C ARG A 503 -10.27 22.17 -34.60
N ASN A 504 -11.57 22.52 -34.56
CA ASN A 504 -12.42 22.48 -35.74
C ASN A 504 -12.26 23.72 -36.62
N ASN A 505 -11.90 24.89 -36.06
CA ASN A 505 -11.61 26.09 -36.84
C ASN A 505 -10.21 26.06 -37.48
N ASP A 506 -9.21 25.44 -36.86
CA ASP A 506 -7.87 25.29 -37.45
C ASP A 506 -7.83 24.33 -38.66
N ASN A 507 -8.82 23.43 -38.78
CA ASN A 507 -8.99 22.57 -39.96
C ASN A 507 -9.79 23.22 -41.10
N LEU A 508 -10.39 24.39 -40.89
CA LEU A 508 -11.12 25.16 -41.92
C LEU A 508 -10.32 26.33 -42.49
N LEU A 509 -9.21 26.72 -41.87
CA LEU A 509 -8.38 27.86 -42.28
C LEU A 509 -7.22 27.54 -43.24
N ASN A 510 -7.05 26.27 -43.65
CA ASN A 510 -6.02 25.85 -44.62
C ASN A 510 -6.53 25.62 -46.05
N ASN A 511 -7.74 26.10 -46.39
CA ASN A 511 -8.32 25.93 -47.75
C ASN A 511 -8.69 27.23 -48.48
N PHE A 512 -8.27 28.40 -48.01
CA PHE A 512 -8.49 29.66 -48.72
C PHE A 512 -7.26 30.57 -48.67
N TYR A 513 -6.22 30.18 -49.39
CA TYR A 513 -5.28 31.12 -49.97
C TYR A 513 -5.07 30.70 -51.42
N ASP A 514 -5.82 31.32 -52.32
CA ASP A 514 -5.34 31.69 -53.65
C ASP A 514 -6.32 32.69 -54.28
N ASN A 515 -5.74 33.80 -54.73
CA ASN A 515 -6.20 34.78 -55.70
C ASN A 515 -7.04 35.98 -55.24
N ASP A 516 -6.31 37.09 -55.23
CA ASP A 516 -6.54 38.30 -56.04
C ASP A 516 -7.54 39.36 -55.54
N ASP A 517 -6.89 40.48 -55.16
CA ASP A 517 -7.04 41.82 -55.70
C ASP A 517 -8.21 42.73 -55.25
N ASP A 518 -7.74 43.94 -54.94
CA ASP A 518 -8.34 45.26 -55.13
C ASP A 518 -9.31 45.84 -54.07
N ASP A 519 -8.75 46.90 -53.46
CA ASP A 519 -9.30 48.25 -53.35
C ASP A 519 -10.16 48.66 -52.13
N ASP A 520 -9.63 49.75 -51.55
CA ASP A 520 -10.30 50.95 -51.06
C ASP A 520 -10.98 50.97 -49.68
N ASP A 521 -10.24 51.66 -48.80
CA ASP A 521 -10.65 52.88 -48.11
C ASP A 521 -11.60 52.85 -46.89
N ASP A 522 -11.09 53.57 -45.89
CA ASP A 522 -11.74 54.45 -44.93
C ASP A 522 -12.33 53.91 -43.61
N ASP A 523 -11.61 54.34 -42.56
CA ASP A 523 -12.09 55.10 -41.41
C ASP A 523 -12.71 54.40 -40.18
N VAL A 524 -11.86 54.29 -39.16
CA VAL A 524 -11.93 55.06 -37.89
C VAL A 524 -13.28 55.07 -37.14
N ASN A 525 -13.31 54.37 -36.00
CA ASN A 525 -13.61 54.87 -34.62
C ASN A 525 -13.86 53.66 -33.70
N ASN A 526 -13.01 53.35 -32.72
CA ASN A 526 -12.97 53.93 -31.36
C ASN A 526 -14.35 54.16 -30.73
N ASN A 527 -14.68 53.31 -29.75
CA ASN A 527 -15.11 53.65 -28.38
C ASN A 527 -15.42 52.31 -27.69
N ASP A 528 -14.64 51.91 -26.68
CA ASP A 528 -14.84 52.28 -25.27
C ASP A 528 -16.20 51.82 -24.74
N ASP A 529 -16.14 50.80 -23.87
CA ASP A 529 -16.81 50.72 -22.56
C ASP A 529 -17.01 49.21 -22.22
N ILE A 530 -16.26 48.59 -21.30
CA ILE A 530 -16.24 48.79 -19.85
C ILE A 530 -17.54 48.31 -19.16
N TYR A 531 -17.34 47.29 -18.32
CA TYR A 531 -18.05 46.83 -17.12
C TYR A 531 -19.19 45.79 -17.16
N ASP A 532 -18.92 44.78 -16.32
CA ASP A 532 -19.78 44.04 -15.38
C ASP A 532 -20.73 42.96 -15.91
N TYR A 533 -20.34 41.69 -15.72
CA TYR A 533 -20.65 40.93 -14.49
C TYR A 533 -19.77 39.68 -14.32
#